data_AF-A0A5E7IYC7-F1
#
_entry.id   AF-A0A5E7IYC7-F1
#
_cell.length_a   1.000
_cell.length_b   1.000
_cell.length_c   1.000
_cell.angle_alpha   90.00
_cell.angle_beta   90.00
_cell.angle_gamma   90.00
#
_symmetry.space_group_name_H-M   'P 1'
#
loop_
_entity.id
_entity.type
_entity.pdbx_description
1 polymer ?
#
loop_
_entity_poly.entity_id
_entity_poly.type
_entity_poly.pdbx_seq_one_letter_code
_entity_poly.pdbx_strand_id
1 'polypeptide(L)'
;MRQFRRVYDLEVYVSNQKTVDQRLAELELALKTAIVFNLNAAAVLGRRLAFGNDAIASVISQDLKNLKAESFEGIDKELHDSYLDNLSQAITGRA
;
A
#
# COMPACT_ATOMS: atom_id res chain seq x y z
N MET A 1 1.38 41.91 34.78
CA MET A 1 1.10 41.42 33.41
C MET A 1 1.70 40.03 33.17
N ARG A 2 1.18 38.95 33.80
CA ARG A 2 1.69 37.57 33.61
C ARG A 2 0.59 36.52 33.35
N GLN A 3 -0.68 36.92 33.31
CA GLN A 3 -1.81 36.00 33.13
C GLN A 3 -2.22 35.79 31.67
N PHE A 4 -1.90 36.71 30.75
CA PHE A 4 -2.34 36.61 29.36
C PHE A 4 -1.54 35.63 28.49
N ARG A 5 -0.30 35.27 28.86
CA ARG A 5 0.55 34.40 28.02
C ARG A 5 0.18 32.91 28.11
N ARG A 6 -0.34 32.45 29.26
CA ARG A 6 -0.66 31.03 29.48
C ARG A 6 -1.90 30.53 28.72
N VAL A 7 -2.80 31.43 28.32
CA VAL A 7 -4.03 31.05 27.62
C VAL A 7 -3.76 30.74 26.15
N TYR A 8 -2.92 31.54 25.49
CA TYR A 8 -2.52 31.31 24.09
C TYR A 8 -1.71 30.03 23.90
N ASP A 9 -0.81 29.70 24.85
CA ASP A 9 0.01 28.49 24.74
C ASP A 9 -0.81 27.19 24.91
N LEU A 10 -1.93 27.23 25.62
CA LEU A 10 -2.84 26.08 25.76
C LEU A 10 -3.73 25.88 24.52
N GLU A 11 -4.23 26.95 23.90
CA GLU A 11 -5.04 26.84 22.67
C GLU A 11 -4.24 26.30 21.47
N VAL A 12 -2.95 26.64 21.39
CA VAL A 12 -2.07 26.15 20.33
C VAL A 12 -1.69 24.68 20.52
N TYR A 13 -1.62 24.18 21.76
CA TYR A 13 -1.28 22.77 22.02
C TYR A 13 -2.45 21.80 21.77
N VAL A 14 -3.71 22.28 21.84
CA VAL A 14 -4.90 21.45 21.60
C VAL A 14 -5.30 21.42 20.11
N SER A 15 -4.90 22.41 19.31
CA SER A 15 -5.35 22.55 17.91
C SER A 15 -4.61 21.66 16.90
N ASN A 16 -3.59 20.92 17.31
CA ASN A 16 -2.80 20.07 16.42
C ASN A 16 -3.19 18.58 16.47
N GLN A 17 -4.22 18.23 17.23
CA GLN A 17 -4.78 16.88 17.23
C GLN A 17 -5.78 16.72 16.09
N LYS A 18 -5.36 16.00 15.05
CA LYS A 18 -6.25 15.56 13.97
C LYS A 18 -7.45 14.81 14.56
N THR A 19 -8.63 15.08 14.03
CA THR A 19 -9.82 14.31 14.37
C THR A 19 -9.63 12.83 14.00
N VAL A 20 -10.46 11.94 14.55
CA VAL A 20 -10.46 10.52 14.13
C VAL A 20 -10.68 10.43 12.62
N ASP A 21 -11.62 11.19 12.07
CA ASP A 21 -11.93 11.20 10.63
C ASP A 21 -10.75 11.67 9.77
N GLN A 22 -10.03 12.70 10.22
CA GLN A 22 -8.84 13.19 9.52
C GLN A 22 -7.72 12.15 9.51
N ARG A 23 -7.51 11.44 10.63
CA ARG A 23 -6.53 10.34 10.71
C ARG A 23 -6.94 9.17 9.83
N LEU A 24 -8.23 8.84 9.79
CA LEU A 24 -8.77 7.78 8.95
C LEU A 24 -8.57 8.11 7.46
N ALA A 25 -8.89 9.34 7.05
CA ALA A 25 -8.72 9.80 5.68
C ALA A 25 -7.25 9.78 5.24
N GLU A 26 -6.31 10.12 6.13
CA GLU A 26 -4.88 10.03 5.84
C GLU A 26 -4.38 8.59 5.73
N LEU A 27 -4.87 7.68 6.59
CA LEU A 27 -4.56 6.25 6.47
C LEU A 27 -5.10 5.68 5.17
N GLU A 28 -6.33 6.05 4.78
CA GLU A 28 -6.92 5.63 3.52
C GLU A 28 -6.11 6.15 2.31
N LEU A 29 -5.70 7.43 2.36
CA LEU A 29 -4.85 8.01 1.32
C LEU A 29 -3.49 7.30 1.23
N ALA A 30 -2.82 7.10 2.35
CA ALA A 30 -1.52 6.42 2.40
C ALA A 30 -1.63 4.98 1.88
N LEU A 31 -2.68 4.26 2.24
CA LEU A 31 -2.94 2.90 1.77
C LEU A 31 -3.16 2.87 0.25
N LYS A 32 -4.02 3.76 -0.28
CA LYS A 32 -4.26 3.90 -1.72
C LYS A 32 -2.98 4.22 -2.47
N THR A 33 -2.17 5.15 -1.96
CA THR A 33 -0.87 5.51 -2.55
C THR A 33 0.08 4.32 -2.57
N ALA A 34 0.19 3.57 -1.47
CA ALA A 34 1.06 2.39 -1.38
C ALA A 34 0.64 1.30 -2.38
N ILE A 35 -0.67 1.03 -2.49
CA ILE A 35 -1.21 0.07 -3.45
C ILE A 35 -0.84 0.46 -4.89
N VAL A 36 -1.14 1.71 -5.29
CA VAL A 36 -0.85 2.19 -6.65
C VAL A 36 0.65 2.21 -6.94
N PHE A 37 1.47 2.64 -5.98
CA PHE A 37 2.92 2.65 -6.12
C PHE A 37 3.47 1.25 -6.40
N ASN A 38 3.08 0.27 -5.59
CA ASN A 38 3.59 -1.09 -5.76
C ASN A 38 3.13 -1.74 -7.06
N LEU A 39 1.88 -1.52 -7.49
CA LEU A 39 1.40 -1.99 -8.80
C LEU A 39 2.23 -1.40 -9.95
N ASN A 40 2.51 -0.10 -9.90
CA ASN A 40 3.35 0.56 -10.90
C ASN A 40 4.80 0.05 -10.88
N ALA A 41 5.38 -0.12 -9.69
CA ALA A 41 6.72 -0.66 -9.54
C ALA A 41 6.83 -2.08 -10.11
N ALA A 42 5.87 -2.95 -9.79
CA ALA A 42 5.82 -4.31 -10.30
C ALA A 42 5.60 -4.36 -11.81
N ALA A 43 4.80 -3.46 -12.39
CA ALA A 43 4.66 -3.36 -13.84
C ALA A 43 5.96 -2.95 -14.53
N VAL A 44 6.73 -2.02 -13.95
CA VAL A 44 8.03 -1.62 -14.48
C VAL A 44 9.05 -2.75 -14.39
N LEU A 45 9.16 -3.40 -13.23
CA LEU A 45 10.05 -4.54 -13.01
C LEU A 45 9.65 -5.73 -13.88
N GLY A 46 8.34 -6.02 -13.92
CA GLY A 46 7.70 -7.04 -14.74
C GLY A 46 8.08 -6.97 -16.20
N ARG A 47 7.87 -5.82 -16.82
CA ARG A 47 8.29 -5.59 -18.21
C ARG A 47 9.77 -5.91 -18.40
N ARG A 48 10.65 -5.41 -17.51
CA ARG A 48 12.10 -5.65 -17.62
C ARG A 48 12.46 -7.13 -17.43
N LEU A 49 11.78 -7.83 -16.53
CA LEU A 49 11.98 -9.25 -16.27
C LEU A 49 11.48 -10.12 -17.41
N ALA A 50 10.26 -9.88 -17.92
CA ALA A 50 9.69 -10.61 -19.05
C ALA A 50 10.53 -10.42 -20.33
N PHE A 51 10.98 -9.19 -20.64
CA PHE A 51 11.85 -8.97 -21.80
C PHE A 51 13.25 -9.57 -21.64
N GLY A 52 13.73 -9.77 -20.41
CA GLY A 52 15.10 -10.25 -20.14
C GLY A 52 15.19 -11.76 -19.91
N ASN A 53 14.16 -12.39 -19.33
CA ASN A 53 14.14 -13.80 -18.94
C ASN A 53 12.72 -14.29 -18.54
N ASP A 54 12.00 -14.89 -19.49
CA ASP A 54 10.65 -15.45 -19.28
C ASP A 54 10.57 -16.49 -18.15
N ALA A 55 11.64 -17.28 -17.94
CA ALA A 55 11.66 -18.30 -16.91
C ALA A 55 11.57 -17.68 -15.50
N ILE A 56 12.27 -16.56 -15.27
CA ILE A 56 12.20 -15.83 -14.01
C ILE A 56 10.81 -15.23 -13.79
N ALA A 57 10.21 -14.65 -14.84
CA ALA A 57 8.85 -14.10 -14.75
C ALA A 57 7.83 -15.19 -14.36
N SER A 58 7.98 -16.39 -14.91
CA SER A 58 7.13 -17.55 -14.56
C SER A 58 7.33 -18.03 -13.12
N VAL A 59 8.58 -18.06 -12.63
CA VAL A 59 8.88 -18.47 -11.24
C VAL A 59 8.25 -17.49 -10.24
N ILE A 60 8.43 -16.19 -10.47
CA ILE A 60 7.83 -15.15 -9.60
C ILE A 60 6.31 -15.24 -9.63
N SER A 61 5.70 -15.43 -10.80
CA SER A 61 4.23 -15.63 -10.89
C SER A 61 3.79 -16.86 -10.09
N GLN A 62 4.56 -17.94 -10.10
CA GLN A 62 4.26 -19.13 -9.30
C GLN A 62 4.41 -18.87 -7.79
N ASP A 63 5.44 -18.13 -7.37
CA ASP A 63 5.62 -17.75 -5.96
C ASP A 63 4.46 -16.87 -5.47
N LEU A 64 3.97 -15.95 -6.30
CA LEU A 64 2.78 -15.14 -5.98
C LEU A 64 1.51 -15.99 -5.87
N LYS A 65 1.34 -17.02 -6.71
CA LYS A 65 0.22 -17.97 -6.57
C LYS A 65 0.32 -18.77 -5.29
N ASN A 66 1.53 -19.16 -4.88
CA ASN A 66 1.75 -19.87 -3.63
C ASN A 66 1.42 -18.96 -2.44
N LEU A 67 1.90 -17.71 -2.45
CA LEU A 67 1.55 -16.71 -1.43
C LEU A 67 0.05 -16.43 -1.37
N LYS A 68 -0.63 -16.42 -2.52
CA LYS A 68 -2.09 -16.30 -2.59
C LYS A 68 -2.81 -17.47 -1.92
N ALA A 69 -2.24 -18.67 -1.89
CA ALA A 69 -2.84 -19.79 -1.20
C ALA A 69 -2.73 -19.68 0.33
N GLU A 70 -1.83 -18.84 0.84
CA GLU A 70 -1.66 -18.59 2.27
C GLU A 70 -2.78 -17.71 2.82
N SER A 71 -3.06 -17.84 4.12
CA SER A 71 -4.00 -17.01 4.85
C SER A 71 -3.27 -16.33 5.99
N PHE A 72 -3.48 -15.02 6.12
CA PHE A 72 -2.86 -14.18 7.12
C PHE A 72 -3.92 -13.63 8.06
N GLU A 73 -3.70 -13.77 9.36
CA GLU A 73 -4.59 -13.21 10.37
C GLU A 73 -4.64 -11.68 10.28
N GLY A 74 -5.84 -11.11 10.34
CA GLY A 74 -6.04 -9.66 10.27
C GLY A 74 -5.89 -9.04 8.88
N ILE A 75 -5.73 -9.86 7.82
CA ILE A 75 -5.68 -9.41 6.44
C ILE A 75 -6.98 -9.79 5.73
N ASP A 76 -7.57 -8.82 5.02
CA ASP A 76 -8.67 -9.08 4.10
C ASP A 76 -8.17 -9.95 2.95
N LYS A 77 -8.64 -11.20 2.91
CA LYS A 77 -8.20 -12.21 1.95
C LYS A 77 -8.57 -11.85 0.52
N GLU A 78 -9.74 -11.27 0.30
CA GLU A 78 -10.20 -10.93 -1.05
C GLU A 78 -9.37 -9.78 -1.63
N LEU A 79 -9.12 -8.75 -0.81
CA LEU A 79 -8.28 -7.63 -1.21
C LEU A 79 -6.83 -8.07 -1.45
N HIS A 80 -6.29 -8.91 -0.57
CA HIS A 80 -4.96 -9.50 -0.74
C HIS A 80 -4.83 -10.29 -2.05
N ASP A 81 -5.81 -11.14 -2.33
CA ASP A 81 -5.82 -11.99 -3.52
C ASP A 81 -5.94 -11.20 -4.81
N SER A 82 -6.83 -10.20 -4.83
CA SER A 82 -6.96 -9.26 -5.94
C SER A 82 -5.65 -8.51 -6.19
N TYR A 83 -4.94 -8.13 -5.13
CA TYR A 83 -3.66 -7.45 -5.25
C TYR A 83 -2.57 -8.35 -5.84
N LEU A 84 -2.47 -9.61 -5.40
CA LEU A 84 -1.52 -10.58 -5.95
C LEU A 84 -1.82 -10.92 -7.42
N ASP A 85 -3.09 -11.02 -7.80
CA ASP A 85 -3.48 -11.25 -9.19
C ASP A 85 -3.04 -10.09 -10.09
N ASN A 86 -3.30 -8.85 -9.68
CA ASN A 86 -2.87 -7.66 -10.40
C ASN A 86 -1.33 -7.60 -10.52
N LEU A 87 -0.61 -7.99 -9.46
CA LEU A 87 0.85 -8.05 -9.47
C LEU A 87 1.38 -9.10 -10.46
N SER A 88 0.80 -10.30 -10.45
CA SER A 88 1.16 -11.39 -11.36
C SER A 88 0.89 -11.00 -12.83
N GLN A 89 -0.25 -10.35 -13.10
CA GLN A 89 -0.57 -9.83 -14.42
C GLN A 89 0.45 -8.76 -14.88
N ALA A 90 0.79 -7.82 -14.00
CA ALA A 90 1.76 -6.77 -14.28
C ALA A 90 3.17 -7.32 -14.55
N ILE A 91 3.55 -8.42 -13.87
CA ILE A 91 4.86 -9.06 -14.03
C ILE A 91 4.94 -9.87 -15.32
N THR A 92 3.92 -10.66 -15.61
CA THR A 92 3.90 -11.55 -16.78
C THR A 92 3.50 -10.81 -18.05
N GLY A 93 2.84 -9.66 -17.94
CA GLY A 93 2.25 -8.94 -19.07
C GLY A 93 1.10 -9.69 -19.74
N ARG A 94 0.57 -10.76 -19.11
CA ARG A 94 -0.49 -11.61 -19.64
C ARG A 94 -1.70 -11.53 -18.70
N ALA A 95 -2.87 -11.21 -19.27
CA ALA A 95 -4.16 -11.22 -18.60
C ALA A 95 -4.68 -12.64 -18.44
#